data_AF-H8I814-F1
#
_entry.id   AF-H8I814-F1
#
_cell.length_a   1.000
_cell.length_b   1.000
_cell.length_c   1.000
_cell.angle_alpha   90.00
_cell.angle_beta   90.00
_cell.angle_gamma   90.00
#
_symmetry.space_group_name_H-M   'P 1'
#
loop_
_entity.id
_entity.type
_entity.pdbx_description
1 polymer ?
#
loop_
_entity_poly.entity_id
_entity_poly.type
_entity_poly.pdbx_seq_one_letter_code
_entity_poly.pdbx_strand_id
1 'polypeptide(L)'
;MRRIYRILLIIILLIAALIMAIDYFGFHGTIMLDRIANGAIVKAIDSFWYLFEGPGGFTNLMFFAIIAVGLMVGLIAIIYKFIKG
;
A
#
# COMPACT_ATOMS: atom_id res chain seq x y z
N MET A 1 15.27 -22.59 -23.03
CA MET A 1 16.23 -21.46 -22.97
C MET A 1 15.56 -20.12 -22.66
N ARG A 2 14.82 -19.46 -23.58
CA ARG A 2 14.29 -18.08 -23.38
C ARG A 2 13.37 -17.88 -22.15
N ARG A 3 12.55 -18.89 -21.79
CA ARG A 3 11.68 -18.84 -20.60
C ARG A 3 12.45 -18.90 -19.28
N ILE A 4 13.49 -19.74 -19.21
CA ILE A 4 14.35 -19.89 -18.02
C ILE A 4 15.13 -18.59 -17.76
N TYR A 5 15.68 -17.96 -18.80
CA TYR A 5 16.33 -16.66 -18.66
C TYR A 5 15.37 -15.57 -18.21
N ARG A 6 14.12 -15.53 -18.69
CA ARG A 6 13.10 -14.59 -18.22
C ARG A 6 12.76 -14.79 -16.75
N ILE A 7 12.61 -16.03 -16.30
CA ILE A 7 12.32 -16.35 -14.89
C ILE A 7 13.50 -15.91 -14.00
N LEU A 8 14.74 -16.20 -14.40
CA LEU A 8 15.93 -15.76 -13.68
C LEU A 8 16.03 -14.23 -13.59
N LEU A 9 15.71 -13.52 -14.68
CA LEU A 9 15.72 -12.06 -14.71
C LEU A 9 14.67 -11.47 -13.76
N ILE A 10 13.48 -12.06 -13.70
CA ILE A 10 12.41 -11.66 -12.77
C ILE A 10 12.84 -11.91 -11.31
N ILE A 11 13.48 -13.04 -11.02
CA ILE A 11 13.98 -13.36 -9.67
C ILE A 11 15.04 -12.33 -9.24
N ILE A 12 15.98 -11.97 -10.11
CA ILE A 12 17.02 -10.97 -9.81
C ILE A 12 16.39 -9.59 -9.56
N LEU A 13 15.42 -9.18 -10.38
CA LEU A 13 14.69 -7.92 -10.20
C LEU A 13 13.89 -7.90 -8.90
N LEU A 14 13.25 -9.02 -8.54
CA LEU A 14 12.52 -9.16 -7.27
C LEU A 14 13.45 -9.08 -6.08
N ILE A 15 14.62 -9.73 -6.13
CA ILE A 15 15.62 -9.67 -5.05
C ILE A 15 16.16 -8.24 -4.90
N ALA A 16 16.47 -7.56 -6.01
CA ALA A 16 16.91 -6.16 -5.98
C ALA A 16 15.83 -5.22 -5.40
N ALA A 17 14.56 -5.41 -5.79
CA ALA A 17 13.45 -4.68 -5.23
C ALA A 17 13.25 -4.98 -3.74
N LEU A 18 13.45 -6.23 -3.30
CA LEU A 18 13.35 -6.63 -1.90
C LEU A 18 14.44 -5.97 -1.05
N ILE A 19 15.69 -5.93 -1.55
CA ILE A 19 16.80 -5.28 -0.86
C ILE A 19 16.55 -3.77 -0.74
N MET A 20 16.12 -3.11 -1.82
CA MET A 20 15.75 -1.69 -1.77
C MET A 20 14.58 -1.42 -0.84
N ALA A 21 13.58 -2.32 -0.79
CA ALA A 21 12.47 -2.20 0.12
C ALA A 21 12.92 -2.36 1.59
N ILE A 22 13.79 -3.32 1.90
CA ILE A 22 14.34 -3.53 3.24
C ILE A 22 15.18 -2.32 3.68
N ASP A 23 16.00 -1.76 2.80
CA ASP A 23 16.79 -0.55 3.08
C ASP A 23 15.88 0.68 3.28
N TYR A 24 14.86 0.83 2.41
CA TYR A 24 13.84 1.88 2.56
C TYR A 24 13.05 1.73 3.87
N PHE A 25 12.63 0.51 4.23
CA PHE A 25 11.96 0.23 5.51
C PHE A 25 12.90 0.32 6.71
N GLY A 26 14.19 0.07 6.58
CA GLY A 26 15.17 0.27 7.66
C GLY A 26 15.40 1.75 7.92
N PHE A 27 15.60 2.53 6.84
CA PHE A 27 15.90 3.96 6.90
C PHE A 27 14.66 4.82 7.19
N HIS A 28 13.51 4.49 6.59
CA HIS A 28 12.24 5.15 6.88
C HIS A 28 11.50 4.50 8.04
N GLY A 29 11.84 3.29 8.45
CA GLY A 29 11.28 2.64 9.63
C GLY A 29 11.73 3.29 10.91
N THR A 30 12.97 3.78 11.00
CA THR A 30 13.43 4.58 12.15
C THR A 30 12.72 5.93 12.19
N ILE A 31 12.56 6.61 11.05
CA ILE A 31 11.79 7.86 10.94
C ILE A 31 10.30 7.62 11.21
N MET A 32 9.74 6.53 10.71
CA MET A 32 8.36 6.11 10.97
C MET A 32 8.20 5.80 12.45
N LEU A 33 9.06 4.99 13.07
CA LEU A 33 9.07 4.67 14.51
C LEU A 33 9.16 5.93 15.37
N ASP A 34 10.01 6.89 14.99
CA ASP A 34 10.12 8.18 15.68
C ASP A 34 8.84 9.01 15.51
N ARG A 35 8.19 8.95 14.34
CA ARG A 35 6.85 9.53 14.09
C ARG A 35 5.72 8.75 14.78
N ILE A 36 5.82 7.44 14.97
CA ILE A 36 4.88 6.60 15.73
C ILE A 36 4.99 6.99 17.21
N ALA A 37 6.23 7.04 17.73
CA ALA A 37 6.56 7.40 19.11
C ALA A 37 6.16 8.84 19.45
N ASN A 38 6.28 9.78 18.51
CA ASN A 38 5.84 11.17 18.66
C ASN A 38 4.33 11.37 18.41
N GLY A 39 3.55 10.29 18.31
CA GLY A 39 2.10 10.35 18.12
C GLY A 39 1.66 10.94 16.77
N ALA A 40 2.56 11.07 15.80
CA ALA A 40 2.20 11.60 14.48
C ALA A 40 1.28 10.64 13.73
N ILE A 41 1.40 9.32 13.94
CA ILE A 41 0.42 8.34 13.44
C ILE A 41 -0.94 8.54 14.08
N VAL A 42 -1.00 8.75 15.40
CA VAL A 42 -2.26 9.02 16.10
C VAL A 42 -2.91 10.29 15.55
N LYS A 43 -2.14 11.37 15.41
CA LYS A 43 -2.61 12.63 14.80
C LYS A 43 -3.05 12.48 13.34
N ALA A 44 -2.37 11.63 12.56
CA ALA A 44 -2.76 11.36 11.17
C ALA A 44 -4.07 10.55 11.11
N ILE A 45 -4.25 9.59 12.02
CA ILE A 45 -5.50 8.83 12.18
C ILE A 45 -6.63 9.76 12.64
N ASP A 46 -6.40 10.63 13.63
CA ASP A 46 -7.39 11.60 14.08
C ASP A 46 -7.75 12.59 12.97
N SER A 47 -6.76 13.10 12.23
CA SER A 47 -6.99 13.98 11.08
C SER A 47 -7.76 13.29 9.96
N PHE A 48 -7.54 11.98 9.76
CA PHE A 48 -8.31 11.18 8.82
C PHE A 48 -9.75 11.02 9.32
N TRP A 49 -9.98 10.75 10.60
CA TRP A 49 -11.33 10.66 11.17
C TRP A 49 -12.10 11.97 11.08
N TYR A 50 -11.43 13.11 11.28
CA TYR A 50 -12.03 14.43 11.10
C TYR A 50 -12.59 14.66 9.68
N LEU A 51 -12.09 13.96 8.65
CA LEU A 51 -12.67 14.05 7.30
C LEU A 51 -14.09 13.47 7.23
N PHE A 52 -14.48 12.66 8.21
CA PHE A 52 -15.78 12.00 8.29
C PHE A 52 -16.68 12.59 9.38
N GLU A 53 -16.20 13.62 10.09
CA GLU A 53 -16.97 14.34 11.11
C GLU A 53 -17.56 15.64 10.53
N GLY A 54 -18.76 16.02 10.98
CA GLY A 54 -19.44 17.25 10.58
C GLY A 54 -20.36 17.12 9.33
N PRO A 55 -20.86 18.25 8.79
CA PRO A 55 -21.96 18.26 7.81
C PRO A 55 -21.63 17.57 6.47
N GLY A 56 -20.35 17.40 6.15
CA GLY A 56 -19.87 16.72 4.94
C GLY A 56 -19.39 15.28 5.16
N GLY A 57 -19.41 14.79 6.41
CA GLY A 57 -18.80 13.51 6.78
C GLY A 57 -19.41 12.30 6.08
N PHE A 58 -20.74 12.27 5.95
CA PHE A 58 -21.46 11.21 5.24
C PHE A 58 -21.09 11.14 3.75
N THR A 59 -20.99 12.30 3.09
CA THR A 59 -20.59 12.40 1.68
C THR A 59 -19.15 11.92 1.48
N ASN A 60 -18.24 12.31 2.37
CA ASN A 60 -16.84 11.86 2.35
C ASN A 60 -16.72 10.35 2.57
N LEU A 61 -17.53 9.78 3.47
CA LEU A 61 -17.65 8.34 3.69
C LEU A 61 -18.09 7.60 2.42
N MET A 62 -19.10 8.12 1.72
CA MET A 62 -19.57 7.54 0.46
C MET A 62 -18.51 7.57 -0.63
N PHE A 63 -17.81 8.70 -0.81
CA PHE A 63 -16.72 8.78 -1.78
C PHE A 63 -15.59 7.80 -1.46
N PHE A 64 -15.20 7.71 -0.18
CA PHE A 64 -14.19 6.76 0.27
C PHE A 64 -14.61 5.31 0.01
N ALA A 65 -15.87 4.97 0.30
CA ALA A 65 -16.40 3.62 0.08
C ALA A 65 -16.36 3.23 -1.41
N ILE A 66 -16.73 4.13 -2.33
CA ILE A 66 -16.69 3.87 -3.77
C ILE A 66 -15.25 3.60 -4.24
N ILE A 67 -14.29 4.42 -3.80
CA ILE A 67 -12.88 4.26 -4.15
C ILE A 67 -12.34 2.93 -3.59
N ALA A 68 -12.66 2.61 -2.32
CA ALA A 68 -12.23 1.38 -1.67
C ALA A 68 -12.76 0.13 -2.39
N VAL A 69 -14.04 0.12 -2.78
CA VAL A 69 -14.64 -0.98 -3.56
C VAL A 69 -13.96 -1.12 -4.92
N GLY A 70 -13.71 -0.01 -5.63
CA GLY A 70 -13.01 -0.03 -6.92
C GLY A 70 -11.59 -0.60 -6.83
N LEU A 71 -10.84 -0.20 -5.81
CA LEU A 71 -9.51 -0.75 -5.53
C LEU A 71 -9.56 -2.24 -5.19
N MET A 72 -10.53 -2.67 -4.39
CA MET A 72 -10.71 -4.08 -4.04
C MET A 72 -10.99 -4.94 -5.29
N VAL A 73 -11.89 -4.49 -6.16
CA VAL A 73 -12.18 -5.19 -7.43
C VAL A 73 -10.93 -5.25 -8.32
N GLY A 74 -10.17 -4.15 -8.42
CA GLY A 74 -8.92 -4.13 -9.19
C GLY A 74 -7.88 -5.12 -8.66
N LEU A 75 -7.69 -5.17 -7.34
CA LEU A 75 -6.78 -6.13 -6.70
C LEU A 75 -7.22 -7.57 -6.95
N ILE A 76 -8.51 -7.87 -6.80
CA ILE A 76 -9.05 -9.22 -7.08
C ILE A 76 -8.81 -9.60 -8.54
N ALA A 77 -9.01 -8.69 -9.49
CA ALA A 77 -8.80 -8.95 -10.91
C ALA A 77 -7.32 -9.23 -11.25
N ILE A 78 -6.40 -8.48 -10.64
CA ILE A 78 -4.96 -8.69 -10.78
C ILE A 78 -4.57 -10.05 -10.21
N ILE A 79 -5.00 -10.35 -8.99
CA ILE A 79 -4.74 -11.65 -8.33
C ILE A 79 -5.29 -12.80 -9.18
N TYR A 80 -6.52 -12.68 -9.68
CA TYR A 80 -7.15 -13.67 -10.55
C TYR A 80 -6.34 -13.91 -11.83
N LYS A 81 -5.83 -12.85 -12.47
CA LYS A 81 -4.96 -12.96 -13.65
C LYS A 81 -3.67 -13.71 -13.33
N PHE A 82 -3.03 -13.44 -12.20
CA PHE A 82 -1.82 -14.17 -11.80
C PHE A 82 -2.07 -15.65 -11.47
N ILE A 83 -3.24 -15.97 -10.91
CA ILE A 83 -3.63 -17.36 -10.60
C ILE A 83 -3.94 -18.15 -11.88
N LYS A 84 -4.64 -17.53 -12.85
CA LYS A 84 -5.10 -18.23 -14.06
C LYS A 84 -4.14 -18.17 -15.26
N GLY A 85 -3.17 -17.25 -15.27
CA GLY A 85 -2.21 -17.05 -16.37
C GLY A 85 -2.65 -15.99 -17.36
#